data_AF-A0A2X1X008-F1
#
_entry.id   AF-A0A2X1X008-F1
#
_cell.length_a   1.000
_cell.length_b   1.000
_cell.length_c   1.000
_cell.angle_alpha   90.00
_cell.angle_beta   90.00
_cell.angle_gamma   90.00
#
_symmetry.space_group_name_H-M   'P 1'
#
loop_
_entity.id
_entity.type
_entity.pdbx_description
1 polymer ?
#
loop_
_entity_poly.entity_id
_entity_poly.type
_entity_poly.pdbx_seq_one_letter_code
_entity_poly.pdbx_strand_id
1 'polypeptide(L)'
;MDHDLGRILKVLKEKDGAAIITADHGNCEYMIDNEGNVVTSHSTNLVPLFLFNRDEELRSDGALCDLSPTILKIMGLDQPELMTGNLYFNIIKLEFI
;
A
#
# COMPACT_ATOMS: atom_id res chain seq x y z
N MET A 1 -8.07 10.22 -11.97
CA MET A 1 -7.53 9.13 -11.13
C MET A 1 -8.55 8.69 -10.09
N ASP A 2 -9.00 9.57 -9.17
CA ASP A 2 -10.00 9.24 -8.14
C ASP A 2 -11.26 8.55 -8.67
N HIS A 3 -11.93 9.15 -9.66
CA HIS A 3 -13.12 8.58 -10.31
C HIS A 3 -12.89 7.14 -10.84
N ASP A 4 -11.74 6.88 -11.45
CA ASP A 4 -11.46 5.57 -12.05
C ASP A 4 -11.03 4.54 -11.00
N LEU A 5 -10.34 4.97 -9.94
CA LEU A 5 -10.11 4.14 -8.76
C LEU A 5 -11.45 3.68 -8.16
N GLY A 6 -12.40 4.59 -7.97
CA GLY A 6 -13.74 4.26 -7.46
C GLY A 6 -14.48 3.22 -8.32
N ARG A 7 -14.34 3.30 -9.66
CA ARG A 7 -14.90 2.30 -10.59
C ARG A 7 -14.27 0.92 -10.39
N ILE A 8 -12.96 0.84 -10.20
CA ILE A 8 -12.23 -0.42 -9.97
C ILE A 8 -12.63 -1.03 -8.62
N LEU A 9 -12.64 -0.23 -7.55
CA LEU A 9 -12.99 -0.70 -6.21
C LEU A 9 -14.43 -1.22 -6.14
N LYS A 10 -15.35 -0.60 -6.88
CA LYS A 10 -16.73 -1.10 -7.00
C LYS A 10 -16.77 -2.51 -7.58
N VAL A 11 -16.08 -2.75 -8.71
CA VAL A 11 -16.04 -4.07 -9.35
C VAL A 11 -15.36 -5.11 -8.45
N LEU A 12 -14.27 -4.74 -7.78
CA LEU A 12 -13.60 -5.63 -6.84
C LEU A 12 -14.52 -6.06 -5.71
N LYS A 13 -15.26 -5.12 -5.11
CA LYS A 13 -16.24 -5.43 -4.06
C LYS A 13 -17.33 -6.39 -4.54
N GLU A 14 -17.85 -6.19 -5.75
CA GLU A 14 -18.85 -7.09 -6.35
C GLU A 14 -18.32 -8.51 -6.62
N LYS A 15 -17.00 -8.68 -6.68
CA LYS A 15 -16.32 -9.95 -6.91
C LYS A 15 -15.68 -10.54 -5.66
N ASP A 16 -15.93 -9.95 -4.49
CA ASP A 16 -15.26 -10.30 -3.23
C ASP A 16 -13.72 -10.26 -3.34
N GLY A 17 -13.22 -9.35 -4.17
CA GLY A 17 -11.79 -9.09 -4.35
C GLY A 17 -11.28 -8.08 -3.35
N ALA A 18 -9.96 -8.05 -3.15
CA ALA A 18 -9.27 -7.09 -2.31
C ALA A 18 -8.38 -6.15 -3.15
N ALA A 19 -8.03 -4.99 -2.59
CA ALA A 19 -7.01 -4.12 -3.18
C ALA A 19 -6.08 -3.56 -2.11
N ILE A 20 -4.81 -3.40 -2.50
CA ILE A 20 -3.87 -2.51 -1.83
C ILE A 20 -3.73 -1.27 -2.72
N ILE A 21 -3.99 -0.10 -2.15
CA ILE A 21 -3.94 1.19 -2.87
C ILE A 21 -2.76 1.96 -2.31
N THR A 22 -1.82 2.32 -3.18
CA THR A 22 -0.59 3.05 -2.82
C THR A 22 -0.03 3.81 -4.03
N ALA A 23 1.14 4.42 -3.87
CA ALA A 23 1.92 5.05 -4.94
C ALA A 23 3.38 4.54 -4.90
N ASP A 24 4.13 4.74 -5.97
CA ASP A 24 5.55 4.40 -6.06
C ASP A 24 6.45 5.50 -5.49
N HIS A 25 6.02 6.77 -5.59
CA HIS A 25 6.69 7.91 -4.99
C HIS A 25 5.73 9.11 -4.84
N GLY A 26 6.21 10.17 -4.20
CA GLY A 26 5.53 11.47 -4.17
C GLY A 26 5.87 12.35 -5.37
N ASN A 27 4.97 13.27 -5.71
CA ASN A 27 5.16 14.31 -6.74
C ASN A 27 4.07 15.40 -6.57
N CYS A 28 2.81 15.06 -6.84
CA CYS A 28 1.73 16.04 -6.98
C CYS A 28 1.35 16.77 -5.69
N GLU A 29 1.77 16.27 -4.54
CA GLU A 29 1.60 16.92 -3.25
C GLU A 29 2.55 18.10 -3.04
N TYR A 30 3.62 18.23 -3.83
CA TYR A 30 4.58 19.31 -3.73
C TYR A 30 4.95 19.86 -5.12
N MET A 31 4.09 20.73 -5.63
CA MET A 31 4.21 21.30 -6.99
C MET A 31 4.74 22.74 -7.01
N ILE A 32 4.68 23.44 -5.88
CA ILE A 32 5.12 24.84 -5.73
C ILE A 32 5.92 24.93 -4.42
N ASP A 33 7.11 25.50 -4.48
CA ASP A 33 7.94 25.69 -3.29
C ASP A 33 7.53 26.95 -2.48
N ASN A 34 8.20 27.15 -1.35
CA ASN A 34 7.93 28.30 -0.47
C ASN A 34 8.26 29.67 -1.11
N GLU A 35 9.05 29.68 -2.19
CA GLU A 35 9.41 30.88 -2.95
C GLU A 35 8.47 31.12 -4.14
N GLY A 36 7.53 30.21 -4.39
CA GLY A 36 6.58 30.28 -5.49
C GLY A 36 7.08 29.69 -6.81
N ASN A 37 8.23 29.01 -6.81
CA ASN A 37 8.75 28.36 -8.01
C ASN A 37 8.01 27.04 -8.27
N VAL A 38 7.90 26.68 -9.55
CA VAL A 38 7.34 25.39 -9.98
C VAL A 38 8.35 24.28 -9.68
N VAL A 39 7.89 23.25 -8.98
CA VAL A 39 8.66 22.04 -8.69
C VAL A 39 8.23 20.94 -9.66
N THR A 40 9.19 20.35 -10.36
CA THR A 40 8.94 19.29 -11.35
C THR A 40 9.56 17.94 -10.95
N SER A 41 10.26 17.88 -9.82
CA SER A 41 10.90 16.67 -9.32
C SER A 41 9.95 15.84 -8.44
N HIS A 42 10.31 14.58 -8.21
CA HIS A 42 9.66 13.78 -7.18
C HIS A 42 9.95 14.35 -5.79
N SER A 43 9.12 13.97 -4.82
CA SER A 43 9.37 14.23 -3.39
C SER A 43 9.93 12.99 -2.69
N THR A 44 10.42 13.18 -1.47
CA THR A 44 10.79 12.09 -0.55
C THR A 44 9.72 11.84 0.51
N ASN A 45 8.50 12.34 0.30
CA ASN A 45 7.40 12.11 1.22
C ASN A 45 6.98 10.63 1.19
N LEU A 46 6.43 10.16 2.31
CA LEU A 46 5.83 8.83 2.36
C LEU A 46 4.60 8.76 1.45
N VAL A 47 4.40 7.59 0.84
CA VAL A 47 3.21 7.29 0.04
C VAL A 47 2.10 6.71 0.92
N PRO A 48 0.82 6.97 0.60
CA PRO A 48 -0.28 6.38 1.34
C PRO A 48 -0.33 4.87 1.11
N LEU A 49 -0.88 4.14 2.08
CA LEU A 49 -1.16 2.72 1.97
C LEU A 49 -2.56 2.44 2.53
N PHE A 50 -3.45 1.94 1.67
CA PHE A 50 -4.80 1.54 2.07
C PHE A 50 -5.07 0.09 1.69
N LEU A 51 -5.77 -0.60 2.57
CA LEU A 51 -6.30 -1.93 2.32
C LEU A 51 -7.83 -1.82 2.13
N PHE A 52 -8.33 -2.41 1.05
CA PHE A 52 -9.73 -2.39 0.69
C PHE A 52 -10.34 -3.79 0.71
N ASN A 53 -11.56 -3.89 1.27
CA ASN A 53 -12.36 -5.13 1.37
C ASN A 53 -11.64 -6.26 2.13
N ARG A 54 -11.02 -5.90 3.25
CA ARG A 54 -10.25 -6.76 4.16
C ARG A 54 -10.23 -6.14 5.56
N ASP A 55 -10.07 -6.97 6.58
CA ASP A 55 -10.15 -6.57 7.99
C ASP A 55 -8.78 -6.52 8.69
N GLU A 56 -7.70 -6.92 8.01
CA GLU A 56 -6.36 -6.89 8.59
C GLU A 56 -5.88 -5.45 8.85
N GLU A 57 -5.33 -5.23 10.05
CA GLU A 57 -4.66 -3.99 10.38
C GLU A 57 -3.26 -3.92 9.77
N LEU A 58 -2.97 -2.79 9.13
CA LEU A 58 -1.65 -2.49 8.60
C LEU A 58 -0.78 -1.84 9.67
N ARG A 59 0.48 -2.24 9.78
CA ARG A 59 1.50 -1.54 10.55
C ARG A 59 1.78 -0.16 9.94
N SER A 60 2.20 0.77 10.78
CA SER A 60 2.41 2.18 10.40
C SER A 60 3.76 2.46 9.73
N ASP A 61 4.68 1.50 9.74
CA ASP A 61 6.00 1.59 9.14
C ASP A 61 6.13 0.66 7.91
N GLY A 62 7.26 0.73 7.19
CA GLY A 62 7.55 -0.17 6.07
C GLY A 62 8.05 0.56 4.82
N ALA A 63 8.21 -0.21 3.75
CA ALA A 63 8.72 0.24 2.47
C ALA A 63 8.07 -0.53 1.31
N LEU A 64 8.25 -0.05 0.07
CA LEU A 64 7.63 -0.66 -1.11
C LEU A 64 7.93 -2.15 -1.30
N CYS A 65 9.07 -2.65 -0.80
CA CYS A 65 9.41 -4.07 -0.85
C CYS A 65 8.46 -4.97 -0.04
N ASP A 66 7.70 -4.39 0.89
CA ASP A 66 6.74 -5.07 1.76
C ASP A 66 5.38 -5.32 1.09
N LEU A 67 5.12 -4.68 -0.07
CA LEU A 67 3.87 -4.83 -0.82
C LEU A 67 3.70 -6.25 -1.38
N SER A 68 4.70 -6.78 -2.07
CA SER A 68 4.61 -8.09 -2.73
C SER A 68 4.41 -9.25 -1.74
N PRO A 69 5.17 -9.35 -0.63
CA PRO A 69 4.88 -10.30 0.44
C PRO A 69 3.44 -10.22 0.95
N THR A 70 2.95 -9.00 1.16
CA THR A 70 1.57 -8.76 1.65
C THR A 70 0.52 -9.24 0.65
N ILE A 71 0.73 -9.00 -0.65
CA ILE A 71 -0.17 -9.51 -1.70
C ILE A 71 -0.19 -11.04 -1.72
N LEU A 72 0.98 -11.69 -1.66
CA LEU A 72 1.05 -13.16 -1.60
C LEU A 72 0.29 -13.72 -0.40
N LYS A 73 0.43 -13.07 0.76
CA LYS A 73 -0.31 -13.46 1.97
C LYS A 73 -1.82 -13.35 1.80
N ILE A 74 -2.33 -12.28 1.18
CA ILE A 74 -3.76 -12.12 0.87
C ILE A 74 -4.24 -13.23 -0.07
N MET A 75 -3.42 -13.59 -1.06
CA MET A 75 -3.71 -14.67 -2.01
C MET A 75 -3.60 -16.08 -1.40
N GLY A 76 -3.11 -16.22 -0.16
CA GLY A 76 -2.84 -17.52 0.46
C GLY A 76 -1.67 -18.27 -0.18
N LEU A 77 -0.72 -17.55 -0.76
CA LEU A 77 0.48 -18.10 -1.39
C LEU A 77 1.69 -17.95 -0.46
N ASP A 78 2.65 -18.86 -0.60
CA ASP A 78 3.91 -18.82 0.14
C ASP A 78 4.83 -17.71 -0.39
N GLN A 79 5.52 -17.04 0.52
CA GLN A 79 6.55 -16.05 0.20
C GLN A 79 7.87 -16.76 -0.14
N PRO A 80 8.45 -16.53 -1.34
CA PRO A 80 9.77 -17.06 -1.68
C PRO A 80 10.87 -16.45 -0.79
N GLU A 81 11.92 -17.22 -0.49
CA GLU A 81 13.06 -16.76 0.34
C GLU A 81 13.77 -15.53 -0.23
N LEU A 82 13.73 -15.34 -1.55
CA LEU A 82 14.33 -14.17 -2.22
C LEU A 82 13.56 -12.86 -1.96
N MET A 83 12.29 -12.94 -1.56
CA MET A 83 11.53 -11.76 -1.13
C MET A 83 11.86 -11.48 0.33
N THR A 84 12.72 -10.49 0.58
CA THR A 84 13.15 -10.12 1.94
C THR A 84 12.27 -9.06 2.62
N GLY A 85 11.24 -8.57 1.92
CA GLY A 85 10.24 -7.68 2.49
C GLY A 85 9.40 -8.37 3.57
N ASN A 86 8.85 -7.58 4.48
CA ASN A 86 8.03 -8.03 5.58
C ASN A 86 6.54 -7.79 5.26
N LEU A 87 5.66 -8.57 5.88
CA LEU A 87 4.22 -8.34 5.77
C LEU A 87 3.84 -6.97 6.39
N TYR A 88 2.86 -6.30 5.82
CA TYR A 88 2.26 -5.12 6.43
C TYR A 88 1.29 -5.46 7.58
N PHE A 89 0.89 -6.72 7.76
CA PHE A 89 -0.07 -7.08 8.81
C PHE A 89 0.54 -7.04 10.20
N ASN A 90 -0.20 -6.49 11.16
CA ASN A 90 0.14 -6.59 12.57
C ASN A 90 0.15 -8.08 12.99
N ILE A 91 1.33 -8.61 13.31
CA ILE A 91 1.45 -9.97 13.83
C ILE A 91 0.97 -9.94 15.29
N ILE A 92 -0.25 -10.42 15.52
CA ILE A 92 -0.67 -10.79 16.87
C ILE A 92 0.16 -12.03 17.24
N LYS A 93 1.21 -11.85 18.05
CA LYS A 93 1.88 -12.98 18.68
C LYS A 93 0.85 -13.68 19.55
N LEU A 94 0.39 -14.84 19.10
CA LEU A 94 -0.21 -15.83 19.99
C LEU A 94 0.92 -16.30 20.90
N GLU A 95 1.08 -15.65 22.05
CA GLU A 95 1.81 -16.24 23.16
C GLU A 95 1.00 -17.46 23.61
N PHE A 96 1.48 -18.65 23.25
CA PHE A 96 0.98 -19.88 23.86
C PHE A 96 1.38 -19.83 25.34
N ILE A 97 0.37 -19.72 26.21
CA ILE A 97 0.49 -19.93 27.66
C ILE A 97 0.64 -21.43 27.92
#